data_AF-A0A2J6H8V3-F1
#
_entry.id   AF-A0A2J6H8V3-F1
#
_cell.length_a   1.000
_cell.length_b   1.000
_cell.length_c   1.000
_cell.angle_alpha   90.00
_cell.angle_beta   90.00
_cell.angle_gamma   90.00
#
_symmetry.space_group_name_H-M   'P 1'
#
loop_
_entity.id
_entity.type
_entity.pdbx_description
1 polymer ?
#
loop_
_entity_poly.entity_id
_entity_poly.type
_entity_poly.pdbx_seq_one_letter_code
_entity_poly.pdbx_strand_id
1 'polypeptide(L)' 'MAQQFEATLTGSDSTVDGWVTENGNGVYTFKSVDDSLELTIAKNEHGHWERVGGSEPYFSAWVEELAEQISINKTTI' A
#
# COMPACT_ATOMS: atom_id res chain seq x y z
N MET A 1 -15.90 -9.56 1.13
CA MET A 1 -15.11 -9.71 -0.11
C MET A 1 -13.87 -8.88 0.11
N ALA A 2 -12.67 -9.46 0.07
CA ALA A 2 -11.44 -8.67 0.14
C ALA A 2 -11.38 -7.83 -1.15
N GLN A 3 -11.27 -6.50 -1.01
CA GLN A 3 -11.13 -5.62 -2.16
C GLN A 3 -9.65 -5.58 -2.50
N GLN A 4 -9.31 -6.09 -3.69
CA GLN A 4 -7.96 -6.09 -4.21
C GLN A 4 -7.91 -5.22 -5.47
N PHE A 5 -6.86 -4.41 -5.59
CA PHE A 5 -6.63 -3.55 -6.75
C PHE A 5 -5.14 -3.48 -7.09
N GLU A 6 -4.84 -3.10 -8.33
CA GLU A 6 -3.47 -2.91 -8.82
C GLU A 6 -2.92 -1.57 -8.33
N ALA A 7 -1.67 -1.57 -7.88
CA ALA A 7 -0.97 -0.36 -7.51
C ALA A 7 0.49 -0.44 -7.95
N THR A 8 1.08 0.72 -8.17
CA THR A 8 2.51 0.84 -8.48
C THR A 8 3.14 1.76 -7.46
N LEU A 9 4.22 1.30 -6.83
CA LEU A 9 5.00 2.10 -5.89
C LEU A 9 6.27 2.60 -6.57
N THR A 10 6.45 3.92 -6.58
CA THR A 10 7.65 4.53 -7.17
C THR A 10 8.75 4.61 -6.10
N GLY A 11 9.80 3.80 -6.24
CA GLY A 11 11.03 3.92 -5.46
C GLY A 11 11.98 4.97 -6.03
N SER A 12 13.08 5.25 -5.31
CA SER A 12 14.07 6.24 -5.73
C SER A 12 14.81 5.90 -7.03
N ASP A 13 14.89 4.61 -7.38
CA ASP A 13 15.62 4.10 -8.56
C ASP A 13 14.74 3.25 -9.49
N SER A 14 13.59 2.75 -9.01
CA SER A 14 12.75 1.81 -9.76
C SER A 14 11.29 1.87 -9.31
N THR A 15 10.38 1.54 -10.22
CA THR A 15 8.96 1.31 -9.91
C THR A 15 8.71 -0.14 -9.55
N VAL A 16 7.84 -0.37 -8.59
CA VAL A 16 7.46 -1.70 -8.11
C VAL A 16 5.96 -1.88 -8.32
N ASP A 17 5.60 -2.72 -9.28
CA ASP A 17 4.21 -3.07 -9.54
C ASP A 17 3.74 -4.17 -8.58
N GLY A 18 2.51 -4.04 -8.10
CA GLY A 18 1.96 -4.97 -7.13
C GLY A 18 0.45 -4.88 -7.00
N TRP A 19 -0.03 -5.69 -6.06
CA TRP A 19 -1.43 -5.81 -5.72
C TRP A 19 -1.64 -5.36 -4.29
N VAL A 20 -2.64 -4.51 -4.08
CA VAL A 20 -3.05 -4.05 -2.76
C VAL A 20 -4.26 -4.83 -2.35
N THR A 21 -4.17 -5.48 -1.20
CA THR A 21 -5.27 -6.24 -0.60
C THR A 21 -5.78 -5.51 0.63
N GLU A 22 -7.05 -5.12 0.64
CA GLU A 22 -7.73 -4.64 1.85
C GLU A 22 -8.06 -5.83 2.75
N ASN A 23 -7.32 -5.97 3.87
CA ASN A 23 -7.52 -7.03 4.86
C ASN A 23 -8.70 -6.75 5.82
N GLY A 24 -9.34 -5.59 5.69
CA GLY A 24 -10.37 -5.11 6.59
C GLY A 24 -9.79 -4.28 7.74
N ASN A 25 -10.66 -3.63 8.53
CA ASN A 25 -10.27 -2.75 9.64
C ASN A 25 -9.35 -1.57 9.25
N GLY A 26 -9.34 -1.17 7.96
CA GLY A 26 -8.45 -0.11 7.48
C GLY A 26 -6.99 -0.54 7.31
N VAL A 27 -6.73 -1.85 7.23
CA VAL A 27 -5.41 -2.43 6.96
C VAL A 27 -5.29 -2.82 5.49
N TYR A 28 -4.19 -2.42 4.86
CA TYR A 28 -3.91 -2.68 3.45
C TYR A 28 -2.52 -3.27 3.32
N THR A 29 -2.42 -4.36 2.59
CA THR A 29 -1.15 -5.01 2.27
C THR A 29 -0.90 -4.89 0.78
N PHE A 30 0.11 -4.11 0.43
CA PHE A 30 0.72 -4.13 -0.89
C PHE A 30 1.68 -5.30 -0.99
N LYS A 31 1.57 -6.06 -2.08
CA LYS A 31 2.49 -7.14 -2.41
C LYS A 31 2.90 -7.02 -3.86
N SER A 32 4.21 -6.93 -4.12
CA SER A 32 4.75 -6.84 -5.48
C SER A 32 4.46 -8.12 -6.27
N VAL A 33 4.26 -7.98 -7.58
CA VAL A 33 4.03 -9.13 -8.48
C VAL A 33 5.22 -10.10 -8.49
N ASP A 34 6.43 -9.57 -8.32
CA ASP A 34 7.69 -10.32 -8.28
C ASP A 34 8.03 -10.90 -6.89
N ASP A 35 7.16 -10.72 -5.89
CA ASP A 35 7.42 -11.10 -4.47
C ASP A 35 8.64 -10.38 -3.82
N SER A 36 9.31 -9.48 -4.56
CA SER A 36 10.45 -8.67 -4.10
C SER A 36 10.12 -7.68 -2.97
N LEU A 37 8.86 -7.25 -2.82
CA LEU A 37 8.44 -6.24 -1.86
C LEU A 37 7.05 -6.50 -1.30
N GLU A 38 6.94 -6.38 0.03
CA GLU A 38 5.68 -6.39 0.75
C GLU A 38 5.61 -5.13 1.62
N LEU A 39 4.49 -4.45 1.65
CA LEU A 39 4.28 -3.26 2.48
C LEU A 39 2.88 -3.32 3.07
N THR A 40 2.78 -3.37 4.39
CA THR A 40 1.50 -3.31 5.09
C THR A 40 1.36 -1.98 5.79
N ILE A 41 0.27 -1.26 5.48
CA ILE A 41 -0.07 0.03 6.08
C ILE A 41 -1.43 -0.04 6.77
N ALA A 42 -1.61 0.76 7.80
CA ALA A 42 -2.88 0.93 8.49
C ALA A 42 -3.08 2.39 8.86
N LYS A 43 -4.33 2.79 9.09
CA LYS A 43 -4.64 4.08 9.70
C LYS A 43 -4.46 4.01 11.22
N ASN A 44 -3.78 5.00 11.77
CA ASN A 44 -3.65 5.16 13.21
C ASN A 44 -4.85 5.87 13.84
N GLU A 45 -4.79 6.09 15.16
CA GLU A 45 -5.84 6.76 15.93
C GLU A 45 -6.15 8.18 15.45
N HIS A 46 -5.19 8.83 14.77
CA HIS A 46 -5.34 10.16 14.18
C HIS A 46 -5.84 10.11 12.72
N GLY A 47 -6.01 8.91 12.14
CA GLY A 47 -6.45 8.72 10.76
C GLY A 47 -5.35 8.85 9.71
N HIS A 48 -4.08 8.96 10.12
CA HIS A 48 -2.92 8.98 9.23
C HIS A 48 -2.50 7.56 8.88
N TRP A 49 -2.03 7.39 7.64
CA TRP A 49 -1.46 6.12 7.20
C TRP A 49 -0.05 5.96 7.74
N GLU A 50 0.21 4.80 8.32
CA GLU A 50 1.53 4.41 8.78
C GLU A 50 1.86 2.98 8.38
N ARG A 51 3.16 2.72 8.16
CA ARG A 51 3.64 1.36 7.95
C ARG A 51 3.54 0.58 9.24
N VAL A 52 2.85 -0.55 9.19
CA VAL A 52 2.72 -1.51 10.30
C VAL A 52 3.47 -2.81 10.04
N GLY A 53 3.93 -3.05 8.80
CA GLY A 53 4.72 -4.23 8.46
C GLY A 53 5.23 -4.22 7.01
N GLY A 54 5.95 -5.27 6.63
CA GLY A 54 6.43 -5.49 5.26
C GLY A 54 7.95 -5.74 5.17
N SER A 55 8.42 -5.96 3.95
CA SER A 55 9.81 -6.27 3.59
C SER A 55 10.71 -5.03 3.56
N GLU A 56 12.02 -5.28 3.59
CA GLU A 56 13.07 -4.27 3.37
C GLU A 56 13.71 -4.50 1.99
N PRO A 57 14.15 -3.44 1.28
CA PRO A 57 14.25 -2.03 1.72
C PRO A 57 12.90 -1.32 1.80
N TYR A 58 12.80 -0.31 2.66
CA TYR A 58 11.60 0.50 2.82
C TYR A 58 11.84 1.97 2.50
N PHE A 59 10.88 2.55 1.79
CA PHE A 59 10.87 3.96 1.48
C PHE A 59 9.60 4.62 2.06
N SER A 60 9.78 5.67 2.86
CA SER A 60 8.66 6.35 3.53
C SER A 60 7.62 6.91 2.56
N ALA A 61 8.07 7.37 1.39
CA ALA A 61 7.18 7.88 0.35
C ALA A 61 6.20 6.81 -0.16
N TRP A 62 6.53 5.51 -0.06
CA TRP A 62 5.59 4.47 -0.47
C TRP A 62 4.31 4.43 0.38
N VAL A 63 4.37 4.83 1.65
CA VAL A 63 3.15 4.91 2.48
C VAL A 63 2.23 6.00 1.95
N GLU A 64 2.79 7.15 1.59
CA GLU A 64 2.05 8.29 1.04
C GLU A 64 1.45 7.94 -0.33
N GLU A 65 2.28 7.41 -1.24
CA GLU A 65 1.86 6.99 -2.58
C GLU A 65 0.76 5.91 -2.53
N LEU A 66 0.91 4.91 -1.64
CA LEU A 66 -0.08 3.85 -1.47
C LEU A 66 -1.38 4.39 -0.88
N ALA A 67 -1.29 5.29 0.10
CA ALA A 67 -2.43 5.95 0.71
C ALA A 67 -3.25 6.75 -0.31
N GLU A 68 -2.58 7.48 -1.20
CA GLU A 68 -3.22 8.22 -2.29
C GLU A 68 -3.96 7.27 -3.23
N GLN A 69 -3.31 6.18 -3.66
CA GLN A 69 -3.91 5.17 -4.53
C GLN A 69 -5.14 4.50 -3.89
N ILE A 70 -5.09 4.16 -2.60
CA ILE A 70 -6.24 3.65 -1.85
C ILE A 70 -7.39 4.68 -1.88
N SER A 71 -7.08 5.95 -1.65
CA SER A 71 -8.08 7.02 -1.62
C SER A 71 -8.75 7.22 -2.98
N ILE A 72 -7.97 7.19 -4.07
CA ILE A 72 -8.46 7.30 -5.46
C ILE A 72 -9.38 6.13 -5.81
N ASN A 73 -8.95 4.90 -5.50
CA ASN A 73 -9.74 3.69 -5.77
C ASN A 73 -11.05 3.67 -4.97
N LYS A 74 -11.08 4.21 -3.74
CA LYS A 74 -12.31 4.30 -2.93
C LYS A 74 -13.27 5.41 -3.35
N THR A 75 -12.80 6.46 -4.02
CA THR A 75 -13.64 7.58 -4.47
C THR A 75 -14.36 7.28 -5.80
N THR A 76 -14.02 6.20 -6.49
CA THR A 76 -14.72 5.81 -7.72
C THR A 76 -16.03 5.07 -7.39
N ILE A 77 -17.03 5.79 -6.87
CA ILE A 77 -18.42 5.34 -6.65
C ILE A 77 -19.41 6.44 -7.01
#